data_AF-A0A962Y7R0-F1
#
_entry.id   AF-A0A962Y7R0-F1
#
_cell.length_a   1.000
_cell.length_b   1.000
_cell.length_c   1.000
_cell.angle_alpha   90.00
_cell.angle_beta   90.00
_cell.angle_gamma   90.00
#
_symmetry.space_group_name_H-M   'P 1'
#
loop_
_entity.id
_entity.type
_entity.pdbx_description
1 polymer ?
#
loop_
_entity_poly.entity_id
_entity_poly.type
_entity_poly.pdbx_seq_one_letter_code
_entity_poly.pdbx_strand_id
1 'polypeptide(L)'
;FCFMSHPPAGHDPIAKVGIYDPDGTLQQSIGGEEEILPGNFIAPHGLWADSRGDLYVGEVVLASGAAARLAPFKPHCFQKFIRSA
;
A
#
# COMPACT_ATOMS: atom_id res chain seq x y z
N PHE A 1 -9.66 -23.42 -11.19
CA PHE A 1 -9.69 -23.60 -9.73
C PHE A 1 -9.20 -22.31 -9.09
N CYS A 2 -10.06 -21.60 -8.37
CA CYS A 2 -9.72 -20.34 -7.70
C CYS A 2 -9.50 -20.67 -6.22
N PHE A 3 -8.25 -20.67 -5.77
CA PHE A 3 -7.92 -20.82 -4.36
C PHE A 3 -7.71 -19.42 -3.77
N MET A 4 -8.41 -19.14 -2.66
CA MET A 4 -8.35 -17.91 -1.84
C MET A 4 -8.62 -16.60 -2.60
N SER A 5 -9.90 -16.22 -2.68
CA SER A 5 -10.32 -14.88 -3.15
C SER A 5 -9.96 -13.76 -2.17
N HIS A 6 -9.77 -14.08 -0.88
CA HIS A 6 -9.42 -13.14 0.18
C HIS A 6 -8.51 -13.84 1.23
N PRO A 7 -7.64 -13.09 1.92
CA PRO A 7 -6.86 -13.62 3.04
C PRO A 7 -7.77 -14.12 4.18
N PRO A 8 -7.31 -15.11 4.97
CA PRO A 8 -8.05 -15.60 6.13
C PRO A 8 -8.33 -14.47 7.13
N ALA A 9 -9.49 -14.49 7.78
CA ALA A 9 -9.82 -13.53 8.83
C ALA A 9 -8.73 -13.52 9.92
N GLY A 10 -8.15 -12.36 10.20
CA GLY A 10 -7.07 -12.19 11.18
C GLY A 10 -5.64 -12.22 10.61
N HIS A 11 -5.45 -12.56 9.32
CA HIS A 11 -4.29 -12.07 8.59
C HIS A 11 -4.51 -10.61 8.28
N ASP A 12 -3.51 -9.76 8.50
CA ASP A 12 -3.56 -8.34 8.17
C ASP A 12 -3.88 -8.17 6.68
N PRO A 13 -5.14 -7.90 6.31
CA PRO A 13 -5.59 -8.04 4.93
C PRO A 13 -5.36 -6.74 4.15
N ILE A 14 -4.87 -5.71 4.84
CA ILE A 14 -4.73 -4.36 4.33
C ILE A 14 -3.28 -4.19 3.90
N ALA A 15 -3.09 -3.99 2.60
CA ALA A 15 -1.80 -3.56 2.11
C ALA A 15 -1.40 -2.25 2.81
N LYS A 16 -0.24 -2.26 3.47
CA LYS A 16 0.21 -1.17 4.31
C LYS A 16 1.72 -0.99 4.24
N VAL A 17 2.17 0.21 4.57
CA VAL A 17 3.59 0.54 4.75
C VAL A 17 3.80 0.92 6.21
N GLY A 18 4.69 0.19 6.89
CA GLY A 18 5.10 0.49 8.26
C GLY A 18 6.39 1.29 8.30
N ILE A 19 6.45 2.30 9.17
CA ILE A 19 7.64 3.07 9.49
C ILE A 19 8.08 2.65 10.89
N TYR A 20 9.30 2.14 11.00
CA TYR A 20 9.87 1.64 12.24
C TYR A 20 11.11 2.45 12.62
N ASP A 21 11.37 2.56 13.92
CA ASP A 21 12.67 3.03 14.39
C ASP A 21 13.75 1.91 14.27
N PRO A 22 15.04 2.24 14.47
CA PRO A 22 16.12 1.25 14.38
C PRO A 22 16.02 0.10 15.40
N ASP A 23 15.29 0.31 16.50
CA ASP A 23 15.05 -0.70 17.53
C ASP A 23 13.88 -1.64 17.16
N GLY A 24 13.19 -1.36 16.05
CA GLY A 24 12.08 -2.16 15.54
C GLY A 24 10.72 -1.79 16.11
N THR A 25 10.59 -0.64 16.78
CA THR A 25 9.28 -0.14 17.24
C THR A 25 8.54 0.53 16.08
N LEU A 26 7.28 0.14 15.88
CA LEU A 26 6.41 0.76 14.88
C LEU A 26 6.07 2.20 15.29
N GLN A 27 6.50 3.16 14.48
CA GLN A 27 6.23 4.58 14.68
C GLN A 27 4.93 5.00 13.98
N GLN A 28 4.71 4.48 12.76
CA GLN A 28 3.51 4.80 11.98
C GLN A 28 3.17 3.67 11.00
N SER A 29 1.88 3.46 10.76
CA SER A 29 1.37 2.61 9.68
C SER A 29 0.56 3.46 8.71
N ILE A 30 0.83 3.33 7.42
CA ILE A 30 0.11 3.99 6.34
C ILE A 30 -0.65 2.91 5.55
N GLY A 31 -1.92 3.14 5.23
CA GLY A 31 -2.79 2.17 4.58
C GLY A 31 -4.17 2.13 5.22
N GLY A 32 -5.11 1.47 4.55
CA GLY A 32 -6.50 1.39 4.97
C GLY A 32 -7.32 0.45 4.09
N GLU A 33 -8.50 0.07 4.56
CA GLU A 33 -9.35 -0.96 3.95
C GLU A 33 -9.81 -0.60 2.53
N GLU A 34 -10.01 0.68 2.26
CA GLU A 34 -10.44 1.17 0.94
C GLU A 34 -9.22 1.42 0.05
N GLU A 35 -8.68 0.34 -0.51
CA GLU A 35 -7.42 0.29 -1.28
C GLU A 35 -7.25 1.34 -2.40
N ILE A 36 -8.35 1.85 -2.99
CA ILE A 36 -8.32 2.85 -4.07
C ILE A 36 -8.27 4.30 -3.58
N LEU A 37 -8.58 4.55 -2.31
CA LEU A 37 -8.53 5.90 -1.77
C LEU A 37 -7.08 6.39 -1.63
N PRO A 38 -6.81 7.68 -1.86
CA PRO A 38 -5.49 8.26 -1.61
C PRO A 38 -5.02 7.96 -0.17
N GLY A 39 -3.78 7.49 -0.06
CA GLY A 39 -3.18 7.09 1.21
C GLY A 39 -3.37 5.62 1.59
N ASN A 40 -4.21 4.89 0.85
CA ASN A 40 -4.35 3.44 0.95
C ASN A 40 -3.61 2.74 -0.19
N PHE A 41 -3.47 1.43 -0.08
CA PHE A 41 -2.67 0.65 -1.03
C PHE A 41 -3.40 -0.59 -1.49
N ILE A 42 -3.01 -1.05 -2.68
CA ILE A 42 -3.48 -2.27 -3.31
C ILE A 42 -2.35 -3.29 -3.36
N ALA A 43 -1.18 -2.88 -3.87
CA ALA A 43 -0.01 -3.74 -4.02
C ALA A 43 1.31 -2.92 -3.96
N PRO A 44 1.63 -2.32 -2.80
CA PRO A 44 2.79 -1.44 -2.65
C PRO A 44 4.07 -2.26 -2.62
N HIS A 45 4.88 -2.17 -3.68
CA HIS A 45 6.11 -2.98 -3.85
C HIS A 45 7.34 -2.15 -4.20
N GLY A 46 7.16 -0.91 -4.66
CA GLY A 46 8.24 0.07 -4.78
C GLY A 46 8.21 1.02 -3.60
N LEU A 47 9.34 1.21 -2.91
CA LEU A 47 9.46 2.12 -1.78
C LEU A 47 10.74 2.95 -1.91
N TRP A 48 10.63 4.25 -1.70
CA TRP A 48 11.77 5.16 -1.63
C TRP A 48 11.49 6.30 -0.64
N ALA A 49 12.52 6.74 0.08
CA ALA A 49 12.46 7.94 0.92
C ALA A 49 13.53 8.93 0.46
N ASP A 50 13.19 10.22 0.39
CA ASP A 50 14.16 11.27 0.02
C ASP A 50 14.76 12.00 1.23
N SER A 51 15.70 12.91 0.98
CA SER A 51 16.39 13.67 2.02
C SER A 51 15.51 14.66 2.80
N ARG A 52 14.29 14.95 2.32
CA ARG A 52 13.29 15.72 3.08
C ARG A 52 12.45 14.83 4.00
N GLY A 53 12.60 13.51 3.85
CA GLY A 53 11.79 12.50 4.55
C GLY A 53 10.44 12.24 3.87
N ASP A 54 10.23 12.72 2.64
CA ASP A 54 9.04 12.36 1.87
C ASP A 54 9.14 10.88 1.45
N LEU A 55 8.02 10.16 1.49
CA LEU A 55 7.93 8.76 1.11
C LEU A 55 7.26 8.62 -0.26
N TYR A 56 7.81 7.78 -1.12
CA TYR A 56 7.29 7.47 -2.45
C TYR A 56 6.98 5.98 -2.51
N VAL A 57 5.76 5.66 -2.91
CA VAL A 57 5.26 4.29 -2.97
C VAL A 57 4.79 3.99 -4.38
N GLY A 58 5.35 2.95 -5.00
CA GLY A 58 4.96 2.42 -6.30
C GLY A 58 4.21 1.10 -6.15
N GLU A 59 3.20 0.90 -6.98
CA GLU A 59 2.28 -0.25 -6.88
C GLU A 59 2.22 -1.07 -8.16
N VAL A 60 2.16 -2.39 -8.02
CA VAL A 60 2.17 -3.36 -9.14
C VAL A 60 0.75 -3.75 -9.56
N VAL A 61 -0.13 -2.77 -9.77
CA VAL A 61 -1.60 -2.95 -9.94
C VAL A 61 -2.03 -3.76 -11.17
N LEU A 62 -1.18 -3.85 -12.21
CA LEU A 62 -1.46 -4.68 -13.38
C LEU A 62 -1.13 -6.15 -13.12
N ALA A 63 0.10 -6.43 -12.68
CA ALA A 63 0.58 -7.80 -12.46
C ALA A 63 -0.09 -8.46 -11.25
N SER A 64 -0.53 -7.68 -10.26
CA SER A 64 -1.33 -8.19 -9.13
C SER A 64 -2.77 -8.57 -9.54
N GLY A 65 -3.21 -8.25 -10.76
CA GLY A 65 -4.58 -8.44 -11.22
C GLY A 65 -5.58 -7.41 -10.69
N ALA A 66 -5.13 -6.45 -9.86
CA ALA A 66 -6.01 -5.46 -9.25
C ALA A 66 -6.72 -4.56 -10.26
N ALA A 67 -6.03 -4.14 -11.34
CA ALA A 67 -6.63 -3.30 -12.38
C ALA A 67 -7.85 -3.95 -13.03
N ALA A 68 -7.85 -5.28 -13.20
CA ALA A 68 -9.00 -6.02 -13.70
C ALA A 68 -10.10 -6.17 -12.63
N ARG A 69 -9.70 -6.44 -11.38
CA ARG A 69 -10.63 -6.60 -10.25
C ARG A 69 -11.40 -5.33 -9.91
N LEU A 70 -10.77 -4.17 -10.08
CA LEU A 70 -11.32 -2.85 -9.72
C LEU A 70 -12.00 -2.10 -10.87
N ALA A 71 -12.10 -2.69 -12.06
CA ALA A 71 -12.76 -2.05 -13.20
C ALA A 71 -14.23 -1.66 -12.84
N PRO A 72 -14.71 -0.47 -13.28
CA PRO A 72 -14.09 0.45 -14.24
C PRO A 72 -13.16 1.50 -13.61
N PHE A 73 -12.87 1.42 -12.31
CA PHE A 73 -12.01 2.39 -11.66
C PHE A 73 -10.55 2.21 -12.06
N LYS A 74 -9.82 3.32 -12.19
CA LYS A 74 -8.39 3.32 -12.48
C LYS A 74 -7.63 3.43 -11.16
N PRO A 75 -7.00 2.34 -10.66
CA PRO A 75 -6.22 2.40 -9.45
C PRO A 75 -4.99 3.29 -9.64
N HIS A 76 -4.56 3.96 -8.58
CA HIS A 76 -3.27 4.62 -8.54
C HIS A 76 -2.15 3.58 -8.57
N CYS A 77 -1.05 3.89 -9.25
CA CYS A 77 0.14 3.05 -9.30
C CYS A 77 1.37 3.71 -8.65
N PHE A 78 1.22 4.96 -8.21
CA PHE A 78 2.28 5.73 -7.58
C PHE A 78 1.69 6.81 -6.67
N GLN A 79 2.21 6.92 -5.46
CA GLN A 79 1.79 7.91 -4.47
C GLN A 79 3.01 8.53 -3.80
N LYS A 80 2.94 9.84 -3.53
CA LYS A 80 3.92 10.58 -2.74
C LYS A 80 3.26 11.03 -1.43
N PHE A 81 3.91 10.73 -0.31
CA PHE A 81 3.53 11.13 1.03
C PHE A 81 4.51 12.19 1.53
N ILE A 82 3.98 13.35 1.91
CA ILE A 82 4.79 14.45 2.43
C ILE A 82 4.97 14.26 3.92
N ARG A 83 6.22 14.38 4.40
CA ARG A 83 6.46 14.36 5.84
C ARG A 83 5.83 15.61 6.47
N SER A 84 4.89 15.41 7.40
CA SER A 84 4.42 16.51 8.24
C SER A 84 5.53 16.95 9.18
N ALA A 85 5.62 18.26 9.42
CA ALA A 85 6.46 18.83 10.47
C ALA A 85 5.96 18.43 11.86
#